data_AF-A0A419H0T4-F1
#
_entry.id   AF-A0A419H0T4-F1
#
_cell.length_a   1.000
_cell.length_b   1.000
_cell.length_c   1.000
_cell.angle_alpha   90.00
_cell.angle_beta   90.00
_cell.angle_gamma   90.00
#
_symmetry.space_group_name_H-M   'P 1'
#
loop_
_entity.id
_entity.type
_entity.pdbx_description
1 polymer ?
#
loop_
_entity_poly.entity_id
_entity_poly.type
_entity_poly.pdbx_seq_one_letter_code
_entity_poly.pdbx_strand_id
1 'polypeptide(L)'
;MKRFFYSSILLAAIFTAQLFSQTDLVTKKIIEIGKTDNQTMRHLDILCNRIGGRPIGSDAYTNAANWVLGEFKSWGIKAELDESGELPVGFNRGAWFGKMIKPKEMHLEFGTPAFTAGTKGVQRGHVVIIPSTDAKLDSLKDKIKGAWVLIDGINEGWPRDRDSISTLTKKLTAFGAIGTIQLTKLPIRLLDARYKITWNKLPTLPDIKLLDTQFNEIKSLAEKGEEVILEFDIRNFFKQGPVTYNNVIGIIPGTEFPNEYVVLGAHLDSYDEATGAIDNGSGVTPMMEAMRMLALSGAKPKRSIMVQIYAGEERGLLGSKSWIAKNKELLPKISVMLNKDFGTNPIVGIGIPKIMMEQTKAVVEPILNAGLKYPFKLTETGEFRKAGRGGTDSHSFLMEGVPTPRLSSEGPHQYGRTWHTLYDTYNEAIPDAQEDASVKIALLAYGFANLDELLPREGAFTPDGIYADITTASKGRITLALDYEHVPMTVANFVGLAEGTIKNDAIAEGNPYYSNIVWHRVVPTHVIQAGMPNPPTGRADTGKETEGPGYEFPNEIYSGLSHNKAGMLGMANAGPNTNGSQFYITLADRSYLDGNYT
;
A
#
# COMPACT_ATOMS: atom_id res chain seq x y z
N MET A 1 55.05 0.53 -70.50
CA MET A 1 54.46 1.54 -69.60
C MET A 1 52.95 1.53 -69.82
N LYS A 2 52.18 1.41 -68.72
CA LYS A 2 50.69 1.42 -68.61
C LYS A 2 49.97 0.22 -69.23
N ARG A 3 48.89 -0.33 -68.67
CA ARG A 3 48.38 -0.60 -67.31
C ARG A 3 47.06 -1.36 -67.56
N PHE A 4 46.83 -2.45 -66.83
CA PHE A 4 45.65 -3.32 -66.90
C PHE A 4 44.32 -2.56 -66.70
N PHE A 5 43.29 -2.92 -67.45
CA PHE A 5 41.88 -2.71 -67.08
C PHE A 5 41.06 -3.95 -67.47
N TYR A 6 40.02 -4.20 -66.69
CA TYR A 6 39.03 -5.30 -66.76
C TYR A 6 39.38 -6.55 -65.94
N SER A 7 39.27 -6.40 -64.63
CA SER A 7 38.89 -7.48 -63.72
C SER A 7 37.57 -7.10 -63.05
N SER A 8 36.70 -8.11 -62.91
CA SER A 8 35.71 -8.21 -61.82
C SER A 8 34.41 -7.40 -61.95
N ILE A 9 33.51 -7.82 -62.85
CA ILE A 9 32.06 -7.70 -62.61
C ILE A 9 31.58 -9.10 -62.17
N LEU A 10 31.78 -9.43 -60.90
CA LEU A 10 31.05 -10.49 -60.20
C LEU A 10 31.35 -10.32 -58.70
N LEU A 11 30.32 -10.45 -57.86
CA LEU A 11 30.26 -10.19 -56.40
C LEU A 11 30.09 -8.73 -55.96
N ALA A 12 28.89 -8.21 -56.21
CA ALA A 12 28.25 -7.26 -55.30
C ALA A 12 26.78 -7.67 -55.10
N ALA A 13 26.56 -8.92 -54.69
CA ALA A 13 25.32 -9.27 -54.00
C ALA A 13 25.46 -8.69 -52.59
N ILE A 14 24.95 -7.48 -52.43
CA ILE A 14 24.84 -6.76 -51.16
C ILE A 14 23.96 -7.63 -50.25
N PHE A 15 24.59 -8.38 -49.35
CA PHE A 15 23.94 -8.81 -48.12
C PHE A 15 23.65 -7.54 -47.32
N THR A 16 22.46 -6.96 -47.50
CA THR A 16 21.89 -6.05 -46.50
C THR A 16 21.49 -6.90 -45.30
N ALA A 17 22.47 -7.33 -44.51
CA ALA A 17 22.19 -7.76 -43.15
C ALA A 17 21.68 -6.49 -42.43
N GLN A 18 20.38 -6.44 -42.14
CA GLN A 18 19.88 -5.48 -41.17
C GLN A 18 20.64 -5.74 -39.87
N LEU A 19 21.59 -4.86 -39.53
CA LEU A 19 22.24 -4.84 -38.23
C LEU A 19 21.16 -4.47 -37.21
N PHE A 20 20.48 -5.47 -36.66
CA PHE A 20 19.58 -5.27 -35.53
C PHE A 20 20.44 -4.87 -34.32
N SER A 21 20.07 -3.77 -33.65
CA SER A 21 20.65 -3.42 -32.36
C SER A 21 20.43 -4.56 -31.36
N GLN A 22 21.41 -4.85 -30.50
CA GLN A 22 21.28 -5.86 -29.45
C GLN A 22 20.03 -5.64 -28.59
N THR A 23 19.65 -4.38 -28.36
CA THR A 23 18.43 -3.99 -27.63
C THR A 23 17.16 -4.49 -28.31
N ASP A 24 17.09 -4.46 -29.64
CA ASP A 24 15.94 -4.92 -30.42
C ASP A 24 15.80 -6.46 -30.38
N LEU A 25 16.91 -7.19 -30.45
CA LEU A 25 16.91 -8.65 -30.34
C LEU A 25 16.45 -9.14 -28.95
N VAL A 26 16.98 -8.51 -27.88
CA VAL A 26 16.59 -8.85 -26.51
C VAL A 26 15.11 -8.56 -26.28
N THR A 27 14.62 -7.39 -26.70
CA THR A 27 13.21 -7.01 -26.59
C THR A 27 12.30 -8.02 -27.30
N LYS A 28 12.62 -8.37 -28.56
CA LYS A 28 11.85 -9.38 -29.31
C LYS A 28 11.81 -10.72 -28.59
N LYS A 29 12.93 -11.16 -28.03
CA LYS A 29 13.02 -12.43 -27.31
C LYS A 29 12.26 -12.42 -25.99
N ILE A 30 12.24 -11.30 -25.25
CA ILE A 30 11.38 -11.13 -24.07
C ILE A 30 9.90 -11.30 -24.47
N ILE A 31 9.47 -10.63 -25.53
CA ILE A 31 8.09 -10.72 -26.02
C ILE A 31 7.75 -12.14 -26.49
N GLU A 32 8.69 -12.83 -27.16
CA GLU A 32 8.54 -14.22 -27.60
C GLU A 32 8.37 -15.16 -26.41
N ILE A 33 9.28 -15.13 -25.43
CA ILE A 33 9.18 -15.94 -24.21
C ILE A 33 7.86 -15.67 -23.49
N GLY A 34 7.48 -14.39 -23.36
CA GLY A 34 6.22 -13.99 -22.75
C GLY A 34 4.97 -14.52 -23.45
N LYS A 35 5.07 -14.92 -24.73
CA LYS A 35 3.97 -15.52 -25.50
C LYS A 35 4.02 -17.06 -25.50
N THR A 36 5.20 -17.65 -25.41
CA THR A 36 5.39 -19.09 -25.65
C THR A 36 5.75 -19.90 -24.42
N ASP A 37 6.31 -19.28 -23.39
CA ASP A 37 6.78 -19.92 -22.15
C ASP A 37 6.62 -18.97 -20.96
N ASN A 38 5.50 -18.25 -20.82
CA ASN A 38 5.28 -17.44 -19.62
C ASN A 38 4.94 -18.32 -18.42
N GLN A 39 5.64 -18.15 -17.31
CA GLN A 39 5.45 -18.96 -16.10
C GLN A 39 4.86 -18.20 -14.91
N THR A 40 4.38 -16.97 -15.11
CA THR A 40 3.83 -16.12 -14.02
C THR A 40 2.78 -16.85 -13.19
N MET A 41 1.80 -17.49 -13.83
CA MET A 41 0.71 -18.16 -13.13
C MET A 41 1.12 -19.48 -12.47
N ARG A 42 2.15 -20.16 -13.01
CA ARG A 42 2.76 -21.31 -12.35
C ARG A 42 3.45 -20.88 -11.05
N HIS A 43 4.17 -19.76 -11.06
CA HIS A 43 4.80 -19.21 -9.86
C HIS A 43 3.74 -18.84 -8.82
N LEU A 44 2.61 -18.26 -9.27
CA LEU A 44 1.49 -17.92 -8.38
C LEU A 44 0.80 -19.15 -7.78
N ASP A 45 0.62 -20.21 -8.57
CA ASP A 45 0.08 -21.48 -8.06
C ASP A 45 0.97 -22.06 -6.95
N ILE A 46 2.30 -22.04 -7.13
CA ILE A 46 3.24 -22.50 -6.10
C ILE A 46 3.12 -21.63 -4.83
N LEU A 47 3.16 -20.31 -4.99
CA LEU A 47 3.14 -19.39 -3.86
C LEU A 47 1.81 -19.48 -3.08
N CYS A 48 0.69 -19.63 -3.78
CA CYS A 48 -0.64 -19.63 -3.15
C CYS A 48 -1.11 -21.02 -2.71
N ASN A 49 -1.04 -22.01 -3.61
CA ASN A 49 -1.66 -23.31 -3.37
C ASN A 49 -0.71 -24.33 -2.74
N ARG A 50 0.62 -24.08 -2.76
CA ARG A 50 1.60 -24.95 -2.08
C ARG A 50 2.16 -24.33 -0.80
N ILE A 51 2.37 -23.01 -0.78
CA ILE A 51 2.90 -22.31 0.40
C ILE A 51 1.76 -21.68 1.21
N GLY A 52 0.88 -20.90 0.57
CA GLY A 52 -0.28 -20.29 1.22
C GLY A 52 0.04 -18.94 1.87
N GLY A 53 -0.81 -18.58 2.84
CA GLY A 53 -0.65 -17.38 3.66
C GLY A 53 0.68 -17.38 4.40
N ARG A 54 1.42 -16.27 4.29
CA ARG A 54 2.86 -16.24 4.58
C ARG A 54 3.28 -14.99 5.37
N PRO A 55 2.78 -14.82 6.60
CA PRO A 55 3.15 -13.69 7.44
C PRO A 55 4.61 -13.85 7.89
N ILE A 56 5.34 -12.73 8.06
CA ILE A 56 6.70 -12.82 8.58
C ILE A 56 6.74 -13.53 9.95
N GLY A 57 7.75 -14.38 10.13
CA GLY A 57 7.87 -15.24 11.31
C GLY A 57 7.14 -16.59 11.23
N SER A 58 6.44 -16.86 10.12
CA SER A 58 5.92 -18.19 9.81
C SER A 58 6.95 -19.06 9.09
N ASP A 59 6.74 -20.37 9.13
CA ASP A 59 7.52 -21.30 8.31
C ASP A 59 7.13 -21.17 6.83
N ALA A 60 5.87 -20.80 6.52
CA ALA A 60 5.40 -20.52 5.16
C ALA A 60 6.20 -19.36 4.51
N TYR A 61 6.40 -18.26 5.22
CA TYR A 61 7.23 -17.14 4.76
C TYR A 61 8.68 -17.57 4.52
N THR A 62 9.27 -18.31 5.46
CA THR A 62 10.64 -18.82 5.34
C THR A 62 10.79 -19.73 4.11
N ASN A 63 9.80 -20.60 3.87
CA ASN A 63 9.76 -21.47 2.71
C ASN A 63 9.60 -20.68 1.40
N ALA A 64 8.76 -19.63 1.40
CA ALA A 64 8.62 -18.74 0.26
C ALA A 64 9.94 -18.07 -0.10
N ALA A 65 10.64 -17.50 0.88
CA ALA A 65 11.90 -16.81 0.63
C ALA A 65 12.97 -17.76 0.06
N ASN A 66 13.07 -18.97 0.62
CA ASN A 66 13.98 -20.01 0.12
C ASN A 66 13.60 -20.51 -1.27
N TRP A 67 12.30 -20.62 -1.57
CA TRP A 67 11.83 -21.00 -2.90
C TRP A 67 12.19 -19.94 -3.94
N VAL A 68 11.89 -18.66 -3.70
CA VAL A 68 12.26 -17.55 -4.61
C VAL A 68 13.78 -17.51 -4.84
N LEU A 69 14.57 -17.66 -3.77
CA LEU A 69 16.03 -17.75 -3.86
C LEU A 69 16.48 -18.91 -4.76
N GLY A 70 15.85 -20.08 -4.61
CA GLY A 70 16.13 -21.27 -5.40
C GLY A 70 15.81 -21.08 -6.88
N GLU A 71 14.65 -20.50 -7.18
CA GLU A 71 14.23 -20.19 -8.56
C GLU A 71 15.23 -19.24 -9.24
N PHE A 72 15.59 -18.12 -8.60
CA PHE A 72 16.58 -17.19 -9.16
C PHE A 72 17.93 -17.87 -9.44
N LYS A 73 18.44 -18.66 -8.49
CA LYS A 73 19.68 -19.42 -8.69
C LYS A 73 19.57 -20.42 -9.84
N SER A 74 18.43 -21.10 -9.98
CA SER A 74 18.19 -22.06 -11.08
C SER A 74 18.19 -21.39 -12.46
N TRP A 75 17.80 -20.12 -12.54
CA TRP A 75 17.82 -19.32 -13.76
C TRP A 75 19.18 -18.64 -14.02
N GLY A 76 20.19 -18.94 -13.20
CA GLY A 76 21.54 -18.36 -13.31
C GLY A 76 21.64 -16.91 -12.82
N ILE A 77 20.64 -16.42 -12.08
CA ILE A 77 20.64 -15.07 -11.49
C ILE A 77 21.42 -15.13 -10.18
N LYS A 78 22.33 -14.16 -9.96
CA LYS A 78 23.00 -14.01 -8.67
C LYS A 78 21.97 -13.59 -7.63
N ALA A 79 21.73 -14.44 -6.63
CA ALA A 79 20.72 -14.16 -5.62
C ALA A 79 21.14 -14.54 -4.19
N GLU A 80 20.64 -13.77 -3.23
CA GLU A 80 20.93 -13.91 -1.80
C GLU A 80 19.71 -13.58 -0.93
N LEU A 81 19.77 -14.02 0.33
CA LEU A 81 18.86 -13.57 1.37
C LEU A 81 19.52 -12.37 2.07
N ASP A 82 18.77 -11.28 2.20
CA ASP A 82 19.18 -10.09 2.93
C ASP A 82 18.40 -10.05 4.25
N GLU A 83 19.09 -10.24 5.38
CA GLU A 83 18.46 -10.26 6.70
C GLU A 83 17.86 -8.91 7.04
N SER A 84 16.53 -8.86 7.12
CA SER A 84 15.77 -7.63 7.32
C SER A 84 15.51 -7.34 8.80
N GLY A 85 15.39 -8.39 9.61
CA GLY A 85 15.23 -8.31 11.05
C GLY A 85 14.74 -9.62 11.68
N GLU A 86 14.33 -9.54 12.94
CA GLU A 86 13.87 -10.68 13.73
C GLU A 86 12.57 -10.40 14.49
N LEU A 87 11.80 -11.46 14.75
CA LEU A 87 10.62 -11.46 15.61
C LEU A 87 10.90 -12.26 16.89
N PRO A 88 10.47 -11.78 18.06
CA PRO A 88 10.61 -12.51 19.33
C PRO A 88 9.74 -13.77 19.40
N VAL A 89 8.70 -13.86 18.58
CA VAL A 89 7.78 -14.99 18.49
C VAL A 89 7.35 -15.15 17.02
N GLY A 90 7.46 -16.36 16.49
CA GLY A 90 6.90 -16.75 15.20
C GLY A 90 5.47 -17.29 15.34
N PHE A 91 4.73 -17.31 14.23
CA PHE A 91 3.33 -17.74 14.18
C PHE A 91 3.07 -18.62 12.97
N ASN A 92 2.39 -19.74 13.19
CA ASN A 92 1.84 -20.57 12.13
C ASN A 92 0.36 -20.79 12.40
N ARG A 93 -0.47 -20.44 11.43
CA ARG A 93 -1.89 -20.77 11.42
C ARG A 93 -2.07 -22.26 11.17
N GLY A 94 -2.95 -22.88 11.93
CA GLY A 94 -3.43 -24.23 11.65
C GLY A 94 -4.92 -24.23 11.35
N ALA A 95 -5.46 -25.43 11.15
CA ALA A 95 -6.87 -25.61 10.87
C ALA A 95 -7.74 -25.05 12.00
N TRP A 96 -8.89 -24.50 11.63
CA TRP A 96 -9.92 -24.11 12.57
C TRP A 96 -11.28 -24.71 12.19
N PHE A 97 -12.15 -24.85 13.18
CA PHE A 97 -13.53 -25.26 13.03
C PHE A 97 -14.40 -24.60 14.09
N GLY A 98 -15.65 -24.32 13.75
CA GLY A 98 -16.64 -23.75 14.65
C GLY A 98 -18.05 -24.23 14.32
N LYS A 99 -18.85 -24.51 15.35
CA LYS A 99 -20.29 -24.75 15.21
C LYS A 99 -21.08 -24.29 16.42
N MET A 100 -22.32 -23.87 16.20
CA MET A 100 -23.35 -23.88 17.24
C MET A 100 -23.88 -25.31 17.38
N ILE A 101 -23.95 -25.82 18.61
CA ILE A 101 -24.48 -27.17 18.93
C ILE A 101 -25.93 -27.08 19.40
N LYS A 102 -26.25 -26.04 20.19
CA LYS A 102 -27.59 -25.77 20.70
C LYS A 102 -28.00 -24.33 20.39
N PRO A 103 -29.30 -24.06 20.16
CA PRO A 103 -30.42 -25.01 20.16
C PRO A 103 -30.54 -25.84 18.88
N LYS A 104 -29.86 -25.42 17.81
CA LYS A 104 -29.81 -26.11 16.51
C LYS A 104 -28.37 -26.16 16.04
N GLU A 105 -27.99 -27.28 15.41
CA GLU A 105 -26.67 -27.37 14.81
C GLU A 105 -26.54 -26.40 13.62
N MET A 106 -25.48 -25.59 13.65
CA MET A 106 -25.13 -24.64 12.59
C MET A 106 -23.61 -24.53 12.48
N HIS A 107 -23.06 -24.78 11.30
CA HIS A 107 -21.64 -24.49 11.03
C HIS A 107 -21.41 -22.98 11.04
N LEU A 108 -20.29 -22.54 11.62
CA LEU A 108 -19.96 -21.12 11.74
C LEU A 108 -18.90 -20.72 10.71
N GLU A 109 -19.18 -19.66 9.97
CA GLU A 109 -18.27 -19.00 9.05
C GLU A 109 -17.57 -17.86 9.77
N PHE A 110 -16.28 -18.05 10.05
CA PHE A 110 -15.49 -17.10 10.80
C PHE A 110 -14.03 -17.08 10.36
N GLY A 111 -13.34 -16.02 10.76
CA GLY A 111 -11.89 -15.92 10.70
C GLY A 111 -11.32 -15.48 12.04
N THR A 112 -9.99 -15.58 12.17
CA THR A 112 -9.28 -15.15 13.38
C THR A 112 -8.01 -14.39 12.98
N PRO A 113 -7.74 -13.20 13.55
CA PRO A 113 -6.53 -12.44 13.21
C PRO A 113 -5.25 -13.24 13.47
N ALA A 114 -4.17 -12.98 12.72
CA ALA A 114 -2.89 -13.61 13.00
C ALA A 114 -2.42 -13.33 14.44
N PHE A 115 -1.61 -14.23 14.98
CA PHE A 115 -1.14 -14.18 16.37
C PHE A 115 -2.22 -14.27 17.45
N THR A 116 -3.49 -14.53 17.13
CA THR A 116 -4.51 -14.82 18.14
C THR A 116 -4.28 -16.18 18.81
N ALA A 117 -4.77 -16.33 20.05
CA ALA A 117 -4.65 -17.59 20.77
C ALA A 117 -5.42 -18.70 20.06
N GLY A 118 -4.84 -19.90 20.00
CA GLY A 118 -5.59 -21.11 19.65
C GLY A 118 -6.45 -21.60 20.82
N THR A 119 -7.34 -22.55 20.54
CA THR A 119 -8.00 -23.33 21.58
C THR A 119 -7.11 -24.50 22.02
N LYS A 120 -7.24 -24.96 23.26
CA LYS A 120 -6.55 -26.16 23.75
C LYS A 120 -7.34 -27.41 23.36
N GLY A 121 -7.39 -27.68 22.05
CA GLY A 121 -8.30 -28.65 21.44
C GLY A 121 -9.74 -28.13 21.36
N VAL A 122 -10.71 -29.03 21.22
CA VAL A 122 -12.13 -28.68 21.14
C VAL A 122 -12.58 -28.04 22.46
N GLN A 123 -13.15 -26.84 22.39
CA GLN A 123 -13.71 -26.12 23.52
C GLN A 123 -15.20 -25.87 23.28
N ARG A 124 -16.02 -26.18 24.30
CA ARG A 124 -17.48 -25.96 24.29
C ARG A 124 -17.84 -25.02 25.42
N GLY A 125 -18.73 -24.08 25.16
CA GLY A 125 -19.22 -23.15 26.17
C GLY A 125 -20.52 -22.49 25.79
N HIS A 126 -21.21 -21.98 26.80
CA HIS A 126 -22.40 -21.15 26.60
C HIS A 126 -22.02 -19.75 26.13
N VAL A 127 -23.03 -19.00 25.67
CA VAL A 127 -22.83 -17.64 25.16
C VAL A 127 -23.18 -16.59 26.22
N VAL A 128 -22.33 -15.57 26.34
CA VAL A 128 -22.63 -14.36 27.13
C VAL A 128 -22.44 -13.13 26.25
N ILE A 129 -23.42 -12.24 26.24
CA ILE A 129 -23.36 -10.96 25.52
C ILE A 129 -22.85 -9.89 26.48
N ILE A 130 -21.88 -9.09 26.03
CA ILE A 130 -21.40 -7.93 26.75
C ILE A 130 -21.48 -6.68 25.88
N PRO A 131 -21.76 -5.49 26.48
CA PRO A 131 -21.58 -4.24 25.77
C PRO A 131 -20.09 -4.04 25.46
N SER A 132 -19.80 -3.23 24.44
CA SER A 132 -18.43 -2.84 24.07
C SER A 132 -17.70 -1.99 25.13
N THR A 133 -18.38 -1.60 26.22
CA THR A 133 -17.84 -0.78 27.30
C THR A 133 -17.83 -1.51 28.65
N ASP A 134 -16.87 -1.13 29.49
CA ASP A 134 -16.51 -1.85 30.73
C ASP A 134 -17.55 -1.76 31.87
N ALA A 135 -18.55 -0.87 31.78
CA ALA A 135 -19.36 -0.42 32.91
C ALA A 135 -20.28 -1.48 33.56
N LYS A 136 -20.43 -2.65 32.93
CA LYS A 136 -21.29 -3.76 33.44
C LYS A 136 -20.60 -5.12 33.46
N LEU A 137 -19.28 -5.19 33.25
CA LEU A 137 -18.60 -6.47 33.08
C LEU A 137 -18.48 -7.26 34.39
N ASP A 138 -18.23 -6.57 35.51
CA ASP A 138 -17.99 -7.21 36.81
C ASP A 138 -19.22 -7.95 37.34
N SER A 139 -20.43 -7.45 37.06
CA SER A 139 -21.69 -8.12 37.47
C SER A 139 -21.99 -9.39 36.66
N LEU A 140 -21.28 -9.61 35.55
CA LEU A 140 -21.41 -10.78 34.69
C LEU A 140 -20.32 -11.83 34.94
N LYS A 141 -19.40 -11.59 35.88
CA LYS A 141 -18.24 -12.46 36.16
C LYS A 141 -18.61 -13.94 36.24
N ASP A 142 -19.61 -14.28 37.04
CA ASP A 142 -20.01 -15.69 37.23
C ASP A 142 -20.62 -16.31 35.98
N LYS A 143 -21.30 -15.50 35.16
CA LYS A 143 -21.85 -15.93 33.87
C LYS A 143 -20.76 -16.13 32.82
N ILE A 144 -19.66 -15.36 32.88
CA ILE A 144 -18.57 -15.39 31.88
C ILE A 144 -17.70 -16.65 32.00
N LYS A 145 -17.66 -17.27 33.19
CA LYS A 145 -16.84 -18.46 33.43
C LYS A 145 -17.25 -19.61 32.48
N GLY A 146 -16.35 -20.01 31.59
CA GLY A 146 -16.59 -21.05 30.58
C GLY A 146 -17.36 -20.57 29.34
N ALA A 147 -17.57 -19.26 29.18
CA ALA A 147 -18.39 -18.71 28.10
C ALA A 147 -17.59 -18.27 26.88
N TRP A 148 -18.23 -18.40 25.70
CA TRP A 148 -17.90 -17.63 24.51
C TRP A 148 -18.56 -16.26 24.62
N VAL A 149 -17.76 -15.20 24.60
CA VAL A 149 -18.23 -13.84 24.89
C VAL A 149 -18.49 -13.08 23.59
N LEU A 150 -19.74 -12.73 23.32
CA LEU A 150 -20.13 -11.85 22.22
C LEU A 150 -19.89 -10.40 22.61
N ILE A 151 -19.01 -9.71 21.88
CA ILE A 151 -18.74 -8.28 22.04
C ILE A 151 -19.58 -7.54 21.01
N ASP A 152 -20.41 -6.60 21.48
CA ASP A 152 -21.28 -5.82 20.60
C ASP A 152 -20.50 -4.86 19.68
N GLY A 153 -21.09 -4.55 18.52
CA GLY A 153 -20.49 -3.69 17.49
C GLY A 153 -19.89 -4.44 16.30
N ILE A 154 -19.69 -3.71 15.20
CA ILE A 154 -19.12 -4.24 13.96
C ILE A 154 -17.60 -4.11 14.00
N ASN A 155 -16.89 -5.20 13.69
CA ASN A 155 -15.44 -5.21 13.56
C ASN A 155 -15.04 -5.23 12.08
N GLU A 156 -14.18 -4.30 11.68
CA GLU A 156 -13.70 -4.11 10.30
C GLU A 156 -12.39 -4.87 9.98
N GLY A 157 -12.05 -5.85 10.82
CA GLY A 157 -10.93 -6.78 10.67
C GLY A 157 -9.82 -6.61 11.70
N TRP A 158 -9.83 -5.53 12.49
CA TRP A 158 -8.81 -5.29 13.50
C TRP A 158 -8.85 -6.31 14.65
N PRO A 159 -7.69 -6.76 15.15
CA PRO A 159 -7.63 -7.53 16.38
C PRO A 159 -8.21 -6.75 17.55
N ARG A 160 -8.88 -7.45 18.47
CA ARG A 160 -9.37 -6.90 19.74
C ARG A 160 -8.24 -6.20 20.51
N ASP A 161 -7.07 -6.81 20.55
CA ASP A 161 -5.87 -6.33 21.24
C ASP A 161 -4.86 -5.74 20.24
N ARG A 162 -5.27 -4.79 19.40
CA ARG A 162 -4.43 -4.26 18.30
C ARG A 162 -3.08 -3.70 18.77
N ASP A 163 -3.12 -2.84 19.79
CA ASP A 163 -1.95 -2.04 20.22
C ASP A 163 -1.36 -2.47 21.56
N SER A 164 -2.15 -3.16 22.37
CA SER A 164 -1.72 -3.81 23.60
C SER A 164 -2.85 -4.72 24.10
N ILE A 165 -2.55 -5.57 25.09
CA ILE A 165 -3.57 -6.36 25.78
C ILE A 165 -4.53 -5.40 26.50
N SER A 166 -5.76 -5.33 26.01
CA SER A 166 -6.79 -4.43 26.50
C SER A 166 -7.25 -4.77 27.93
N THR A 167 -7.82 -3.78 28.62
CA THR A 167 -8.46 -3.98 29.94
C THR A 167 -9.58 -5.02 29.85
N LEU A 168 -10.34 -5.01 28.75
CA LEU A 168 -11.39 -5.98 28.47
C LEU A 168 -10.82 -7.41 28.45
N THR A 169 -9.77 -7.66 27.67
CA THR A 169 -9.12 -8.98 27.59
C THR A 169 -8.63 -9.48 28.94
N LYS A 170 -8.01 -8.59 29.75
CA LYS A 170 -7.52 -8.93 31.09
C LYS A 170 -8.68 -9.38 32.00
N LYS A 171 -9.79 -8.64 31.99
CA LYS A 171 -10.98 -8.99 32.78
C LYS A 171 -11.63 -10.30 32.31
N LEU A 172 -11.87 -10.45 31.01
CA LEU A 172 -12.47 -11.66 30.46
C LEU A 172 -11.62 -12.91 30.76
N THR A 173 -10.30 -12.80 30.64
CA THR A 173 -9.38 -13.87 31.01
C THR A 173 -9.48 -14.20 32.51
N ALA A 174 -9.48 -13.18 33.38
CA ALA A 174 -9.60 -13.37 34.82
C ALA A 174 -10.97 -13.96 35.25
N PHE A 175 -12.03 -13.71 34.48
CA PHE A 175 -13.35 -14.28 34.71
C PHE A 175 -13.52 -15.69 34.14
N GLY A 176 -12.53 -16.19 33.38
CA GLY A 176 -12.53 -17.53 32.82
C GLY A 176 -13.32 -17.65 31.52
N ALA A 177 -13.41 -16.59 30.73
CA ALA A 177 -13.90 -16.68 29.35
C ALA A 177 -13.01 -17.63 28.53
N ILE A 178 -13.61 -18.37 27.59
CA ILE A 178 -12.87 -19.29 26.71
C ILE A 178 -12.53 -18.68 25.35
N GLY A 179 -13.18 -17.58 24.97
CA GLY A 179 -12.83 -16.77 23.80
C GLY A 179 -13.82 -15.62 23.57
N THR A 180 -13.49 -14.72 22.65
CA THR A 180 -14.39 -13.63 22.25
C THR A 180 -14.81 -13.77 20.80
N ILE A 181 -16.03 -13.34 20.53
CA ILE A 181 -16.62 -13.34 19.19
C ILE A 181 -17.09 -11.90 18.90
N GLN A 182 -16.68 -11.37 17.76
CA GLN A 182 -17.07 -10.06 17.24
C GLN A 182 -17.76 -10.23 15.90
N LEU A 183 -18.77 -9.41 15.64
CA LEU A 183 -19.46 -9.40 14.36
C LEU A 183 -18.53 -8.87 13.26
N THR A 184 -18.52 -9.54 12.10
CA THR A 184 -17.92 -9.06 10.86
C THR A 184 -18.87 -9.25 9.68
N LYS A 185 -18.54 -8.66 8.52
CA LYS A 185 -19.35 -8.71 7.30
C LYS A 185 -18.56 -9.37 6.17
N LEU A 186 -19.25 -9.82 5.12
CA LEU A 186 -18.57 -10.23 3.89
C LEU A 186 -18.05 -9.01 3.11
N PRO A 187 -16.86 -9.10 2.51
CA PRO A 187 -15.84 -10.14 2.73
C PRO A 187 -15.23 -10.05 4.15
N ILE A 188 -15.00 -11.20 4.81
CA ILE A 188 -14.37 -11.22 6.14
C ILE A 188 -12.94 -10.70 6.01
N ARG A 189 -12.71 -9.48 6.52
CA ARG A 189 -11.40 -8.85 6.59
C ARG A 189 -10.72 -9.19 7.92
N LEU A 190 -9.43 -9.45 7.89
CA LEU A 190 -8.61 -9.77 9.06
C LEU A 190 -7.28 -9.02 8.95
N LEU A 191 -6.88 -8.38 10.05
CA LEU A 191 -5.73 -7.48 10.11
C LEU A 191 -4.86 -7.85 11.30
N ASP A 192 -3.62 -7.34 11.31
CA ASP A 192 -2.61 -7.77 12.26
C ASP A 192 -2.48 -6.83 13.46
N ALA A 193 -2.01 -7.40 14.57
CA ALA A 193 -1.66 -6.64 15.75
C ALA A 193 -0.34 -5.88 15.56
N ARG A 194 -0.29 -4.64 16.06
CA ARG A 194 0.89 -3.77 15.97
C ARG A 194 1.87 -4.00 17.12
N TYR A 195 1.42 -4.52 18.25
CA TYR A 195 2.27 -4.69 19.42
C TYR A 195 3.18 -5.92 19.33
N LYS A 196 4.35 -5.82 19.97
CA LYS A 196 5.31 -6.93 20.02
C LYS A 196 4.87 -7.96 21.06
N ILE A 197 4.46 -9.13 20.59
CA ILE A 197 4.21 -10.31 21.44
C ILE A 197 5.54 -10.87 21.92
N THR A 198 5.60 -11.37 23.15
CA THR A 198 6.79 -12.02 23.72
C THR A 198 6.44 -13.42 24.18
N TRP A 199 7.43 -14.32 24.22
CA TRP A 199 7.20 -15.71 24.59
C TRP A 199 6.55 -15.90 25.97
N ASN A 200 6.90 -15.05 26.93
CA ASN A 200 6.34 -15.11 28.29
C ASN A 200 4.95 -14.45 28.41
N LYS A 201 4.45 -13.83 27.34
CA LYS A 201 3.17 -13.12 27.29
C LYS A 201 2.44 -13.43 25.98
N LEU A 202 2.31 -14.72 25.67
CA LEU A 202 1.48 -15.16 24.55
C LEU A 202 0.00 -14.86 24.84
N PRO A 203 -0.79 -14.57 23.79
CA PRO A 203 -2.23 -14.39 23.95
C PRO A 203 -2.87 -15.69 24.43
N THR A 204 -3.83 -15.56 25.34
CA THR A 204 -4.51 -16.69 26.00
C THR A 204 -5.98 -16.83 25.64
N LEU A 205 -6.55 -15.81 25.00
CA LEU A 205 -7.98 -15.72 24.70
C LEU A 205 -8.18 -15.57 23.18
N PRO A 206 -8.75 -16.58 22.49
CA PRO A 206 -9.04 -16.50 21.07
C PRO A 206 -9.89 -15.29 20.71
N ASP A 207 -9.64 -14.75 19.53
CA ASP A 207 -10.34 -13.60 18.94
C ASP A 207 -10.97 -14.03 17.61
N ILE A 208 -12.30 -14.13 17.59
CA ILE A 208 -13.08 -14.68 16.48
C ILE A 208 -13.87 -13.56 15.82
N LYS A 209 -13.80 -13.45 14.49
CA LYS A 209 -14.65 -12.59 13.66
C LYS A 209 -15.70 -13.46 12.99
N LEU A 210 -16.94 -13.39 13.46
CA LEU A 210 -18.06 -14.22 13.01
C LEU A 210 -18.98 -13.44 12.08
N LEU A 211 -19.43 -14.09 11.00
CA LEU A 211 -20.35 -13.50 10.03
C LEU A 211 -21.61 -12.93 10.69
N ASP A 212 -22.02 -11.75 10.27
CA ASP A 212 -23.12 -10.97 10.84
C ASP A 212 -24.45 -11.74 10.92
N THR A 213 -24.81 -12.49 9.89
CA THR A 213 -26.03 -13.32 9.89
C THR A 213 -26.04 -14.31 11.06
N GLN A 214 -24.94 -15.02 11.27
CA GLN A 214 -24.78 -16.03 12.31
C GLN A 214 -24.60 -15.40 13.69
N PHE A 215 -23.82 -14.32 13.77
CA PHE A 215 -23.65 -13.54 15.00
C PHE A 215 -25.00 -13.02 15.51
N ASN A 216 -25.81 -12.43 14.63
CA ASN A 216 -27.11 -11.87 14.98
C ASN A 216 -28.12 -12.95 15.39
N GLU A 217 -28.10 -14.12 14.75
CA GLU A 217 -28.92 -15.27 15.16
C GLU A 217 -28.55 -15.75 16.57
N ILE A 218 -27.26 -16.00 16.82
CA ILE A 218 -26.74 -16.41 18.13
C ILE A 218 -27.07 -15.37 19.20
N LYS A 219 -26.85 -14.08 18.91
CA LYS A 219 -27.19 -12.97 19.81
C LYS A 219 -28.69 -12.98 20.14
N SER A 220 -29.55 -13.09 19.13
CA SER A 220 -31.01 -13.11 19.32
C SER A 220 -31.48 -14.30 20.17
N LEU A 221 -30.90 -15.48 19.98
CA LEU A 221 -31.21 -16.67 20.77
C LEU A 221 -30.80 -16.47 22.24
N ALA A 222 -29.58 -15.98 22.48
CA ALA A 222 -29.10 -15.70 23.83
C ALA A 222 -29.93 -14.61 24.54
N GLU A 223 -30.37 -13.56 23.82
CA GLU A 223 -31.26 -12.52 24.36
C GLU A 223 -32.66 -13.04 24.73
N LYS A 224 -33.15 -14.07 24.03
CA LYS A 224 -34.41 -14.77 24.34
C LYS A 224 -34.28 -15.74 25.53
N GLY A 225 -33.08 -15.92 26.07
CA GLY A 225 -32.80 -16.87 27.15
C GLY A 225 -32.71 -18.33 26.69
N GLU A 226 -32.60 -18.57 25.39
CA GLU A 226 -32.35 -19.91 24.85
C GLU A 226 -30.95 -20.40 25.24
N GLU A 227 -30.81 -21.71 25.46
CA GLU A 227 -29.50 -22.31 25.72
C GLU A 227 -28.68 -22.37 24.43
N VAL A 228 -27.75 -21.43 24.27
CA VAL A 228 -26.83 -21.40 23.12
C VAL A 228 -25.47 -21.96 23.53
N ILE A 229 -25.05 -23.05 22.88
CA ILE A 229 -23.74 -23.68 23.11
C ILE A 229 -22.94 -23.62 21.81
N LEU A 230 -21.76 -23.02 21.86
CA LEU A 230 -20.82 -22.97 20.73
C LEU A 230 -19.63 -23.88 21.00
N GLU A 231 -19.09 -24.44 19.92
CA GLU A 231 -17.92 -25.29 19.88
C GLU A 231 -16.91 -24.68 18.90
N PHE A 232 -15.66 -24.54 19.34
CA PHE A 232 -14.54 -24.14 18.48
C PHE A 232 -13.31 -25.03 18.72
N ASP A 233 -12.58 -25.28 17.64
CA ASP A 233 -11.24 -25.87 17.63
C ASP A 233 -10.36 -25.00 16.72
N ILE A 234 -9.43 -24.22 17.28
CA ILE A 234 -8.56 -23.27 16.58
C ILE A 234 -7.11 -23.65 16.87
N ARG A 235 -6.39 -24.18 15.88
CA ARG A 235 -5.08 -24.80 16.09
C ARG A 235 -3.94 -23.89 15.67
N ASN A 236 -3.77 -22.76 16.36
CA ASN A 236 -2.64 -21.84 16.10
C ASN A 236 -1.38 -22.29 16.85
N PHE A 237 -0.22 -22.11 16.22
CA PHE A 237 1.07 -22.52 16.77
C PHE A 237 2.02 -21.32 16.89
N PHE A 238 2.66 -21.19 18.05
CA PHE A 238 3.68 -20.17 18.30
C PHE A 238 5.06 -20.83 18.35
N LYS A 239 6.05 -20.12 17.79
CA LYS A 239 7.45 -20.53 17.78
C LYS A 239 8.25 -19.54 18.60
N GLN A 240 9.05 -20.02 19.56
CA GLN A 240 9.93 -19.16 20.34
C GLN A 240 11.01 -18.57 19.43
N GLY A 241 11.14 -17.24 19.44
CA GLY A 241 12.16 -16.55 18.66
C GLY A 241 13.55 -16.54 19.34
N PRO A 242 14.51 -15.83 18.73
CA PRO A 242 14.33 -14.96 17.56
C PRO A 242 14.01 -15.74 16.27
N VAL A 243 13.08 -15.21 15.47
CA VAL A 243 12.73 -15.72 14.13
C VAL A 243 13.09 -14.65 13.11
N THR A 244 14.13 -14.91 12.32
CA THR A 244 14.61 -13.99 11.28
C THR A 244 13.67 -13.97 10.08
N TYR A 245 13.54 -12.81 9.43
CA TYR A 245 12.88 -12.65 8.14
C TYR A 245 13.81 -11.88 7.18
N ASN A 246 13.76 -12.22 5.90
CA ASN A 246 14.76 -11.79 4.92
C ASN A 246 14.09 -11.30 3.64
N ASN A 247 14.58 -10.20 3.08
CA ASN A 247 14.33 -9.91 1.66
C ASN A 247 15.03 -10.98 0.81
N VAL A 248 14.50 -11.24 -0.39
CA VAL A 248 15.22 -12.03 -1.42
C VAL A 248 15.67 -11.07 -2.52
N ILE A 249 16.98 -11.00 -2.74
CA ILE A 249 17.58 -10.10 -3.73
C ILE A 249 18.15 -10.92 -4.88
N GLY A 250 17.79 -10.57 -6.11
CA GLY A 250 18.35 -11.14 -7.34
C GLY A 250 18.94 -10.05 -8.23
N ILE A 251 20.10 -10.29 -8.84
CA ILE A 251 20.82 -9.30 -9.66
C ILE A 251 21.24 -9.91 -11.00
N ILE A 252 20.87 -9.21 -12.09
CA ILE A 252 21.48 -9.36 -13.41
C ILE A 252 22.51 -8.23 -13.55
N PRO A 253 23.82 -8.53 -13.65
CA PRO A 253 24.85 -7.51 -13.64
C PRO A 253 24.86 -6.68 -14.93
N GLY A 254 25.07 -5.38 -14.78
CA GLY A 254 25.33 -4.46 -15.88
C GLY A 254 26.71 -4.68 -16.51
N THR A 255 26.86 -4.22 -17.74
CA THR A 255 28.11 -4.35 -18.52
C THR A 255 28.96 -3.08 -18.51
N GLU A 256 28.34 -1.91 -18.50
CA GLU A 256 29.02 -0.61 -18.56
C GLU A 256 29.03 0.08 -17.20
N PHE A 257 27.89 0.05 -16.50
CA PHE A 257 27.67 0.67 -15.21
C PHE A 257 27.18 -0.39 -14.18
N PRO A 258 28.01 -1.39 -13.82
CA PRO A 258 27.59 -2.50 -12.97
C PRO A 258 27.17 -2.07 -11.55
N ASN A 259 27.55 -0.88 -11.11
CA ASN A 259 27.23 -0.32 -9.79
C ASN A 259 26.05 0.67 -9.81
N GLU A 260 25.38 0.82 -10.95
CA GLU A 260 24.14 1.58 -11.11
C GLU A 260 22.98 0.61 -11.35
N TYR A 261 21.80 0.96 -10.86
CA TYR A 261 20.71 -0.01 -10.72
C TYR A 261 19.38 0.48 -11.28
N VAL A 262 18.65 -0.41 -11.92
CA VAL A 262 17.19 -0.40 -11.97
C VAL A 262 16.70 -1.39 -10.92
N VAL A 263 15.83 -0.94 -10.01
CA VAL A 263 15.27 -1.78 -8.95
C VAL A 263 13.85 -2.18 -9.29
N LEU A 264 13.56 -3.47 -9.18
CA LEU A 264 12.23 -4.07 -9.25
C LEU A 264 11.79 -4.49 -7.85
N GLY A 265 10.54 -4.25 -7.48
CA GLY A 265 10.04 -4.52 -6.13
C GLY A 265 8.64 -5.09 -6.06
N ALA A 266 8.45 -6.02 -5.13
CA ALA A 266 7.17 -6.50 -4.63
C ALA A 266 7.41 -7.12 -3.25
N HIS A 267 6.41 -7.18 -2.37
CA HIS A 267 6.58 -7.84 -1.07
C HIS A 267 6.14 -9.29 -1.10
N LEU A 268 6.89 -10.12 -0.39
CA LEU A 268 6.68 -11.55 -0.32
C LEU A 268 5.72 -11.94 0.78
N ASP A 269 5.74 -11.24 1.92
CA ASP A 269 4.81 -11.55 2.99
C ASP A 269 3.38 -11.23 2.56
N SER A 270 2.45 -11.88 3.25
CA SER A 270 1.03 -11.59 3.14
C SER A 270 0.40 -11.83 4.50
N TYR A 271 -0.83 -11.36 4.64
CA TYR A 271 -1.77 -11.93 5.60
C TYR A 271 -1.94 -13.44 5.40
N ASP A 272 -2.39 -14.11 6.45
CA ASP A 272 -2.21 -15.55 6.60
C ASP A 272 -3.51 -16.35 6.55
N GLU A 273 -4.64 -15.67 6.47
CA GLU A 273 -5.97 -16.27 6.53
C GLU A 273 -6.50 -16.77 5.19
N ALA A 274 -5.88 -16.33 4.10
CA ALA A 274 -6.10 -16.83 2.75
C ALA A 274 -4.77 -17.30 2.15
N THR A 275 -4.42 -16.84 0.94
CA THR A 275 -3.18 -17.24 0.26
C THR A 275 -2.33 -16.08 -0.23
N GLY A 276 -2.76 -14.82 0.00
CA GLY A 276 -2.00 -13.63 -0.41
C GLY A 276 -1.74 -13.58 -1.91
N ALA A 277 -2.73 -13.98 -2.72
CA ALA A 277 -2.55 -14.14 -4.16
C ALA A 277 -2.55 -12.79 -4.87
N ILE A 278 -3.47 -11.91 -4.47
CA ILE A 278 -3.59 -10.54 -4.95
C ILE A 278 -2.64 -9.65 -4.16
N ASP A 279 -2.54 -9.86 -2.84
CA ASP A 279 -1.69 -9.12 -1.92
C ASP A 279 -0.64 -10.03 -1.24
N ASN A 280 0.57 -10.18 -1.79
CA ASN A 280 1.03 -9.61 -3.06
C ASN A 280 1.76 -10.64 -3.93
N GLY A 281 1.22 -11.86 -4.01
CA GLY A 281 1.68 -12.86 -4.98
C GLY A 281 1.58 -12.35 -6.43
N SER A 282 0.57 -11.51 -6.70
CA SER A 282 0.36 -10.84 -7.97
C SER A 282 1.48 -9.85 -8.28
N GLY A 283 2.18 -9.28 -7.30
CA GLY A 283 3.37 -8.46 -7.49
C GLY A 283 4.63 -9.29 -7.65
N VAL A 284 4.82 -10.27 -6.77
CA VAL A 284 6.02 -11.12 -6.71
C VAL A 284 6.21 -11.90 -8.01
N THR A 285 5.16 -12.54 -8.49
CA THR A 285 5.28 -13.53 -9.57
C THR A 285 5.56 -12.91 -10.95
N PRO A 286 4.98 -11.75 -11.33
CA PRO A 286 5.44 -11.02 -12.52
C PRO A 286 6.86 -10.46 -12.39
N MET A 287 7.29 -10.04 -11.19
CA MET A 287 8.66 -9.56 -10.97
C MET A 287 9.68 -10.70 -11.12
N MET A 288 9.38 -11.87 -10.57
CA MET A 288 10.19 -13.07 -10.76
C MET A 288 10.26 -13.46 -12.24
N GLU A 289 9.09 -13.50 -12.91
CA GLU A 289 9.03 -13.89 -14.31
C GLU A 289 9.72 -12.90 -15.24
N ALA A 290 9.65 -11.60 -14.95
CA ALA A 290 10.40 -10.58 -15.66
C ALA A 290 11.91 -10.85 -15.60
N MET A 291 12.43 -11.19 -14.42
CA MET A 291 13.84 -11.54 -14.24
C MET A 291 14.22 -12.83 -14.96
N ARG A 292 13.36 -13.86 -14.96
CA ARG A 292 13.56 -15.08 -15.74
C ARG A 292 13.64 -14.79 -17.24
N MET A 293 12.70 -14.01 -17.77
CA MET A 293 12.69 -13.61 -19.18
C MET A 293 13.95 -12.82 -19.57
N LEU A 294 14.40 -11.90 -18.72
CA LEU A 294 15.65 -11.17 -18.92
C LEU A 294 16.85 -12.12 -18.99
N ALA A 295 16.97 -13.06 -18.05
CA ALA A 295 18.04 -14.04 -18.04
C ALA A 295 18.03 -14.93 -19.30
N LEU A 296 16.87 -15.49 -19.66
CA LEU A 296 16.71 -16.36 -20.83
C LEU A 296 16.87 -15.63 -22.16
N SER A 297 16.53 -14.34 -22.22
CA SER A 297 16.74 -13.52 -23.41
C SER A 297 18.23 -13.35 -23.73
N GLY A 298 19.13 -13.54 -22.76
CA GLY A 298 20.55 -13.22 -22.88
C GLY A 298 20.82 -11.71 -22.72
N ALA A 299 19.95 -11.00 -21.99
CA ALA A 299 20.09 -9.58 -21.73
C ALA A 299 21.46 -9.26 -21.12
N LYS A 300 22.11 -8.23 -21.65
CA LYS A 300 23.34 -7.66 -21.12
C LYS A 300 23.13 -6.15 -20.95
N PRO A 301 22.39 -5.73 -19.91
CA PRO A 301 22.05 -4.32 -19.76
C PRO A 301 23.31 -3.48 -19.48
N LYS A 302 23.27 -2.18 -19.79
CA LYS A 302 24.36 -1.25 -19.41
C LYS A 302 24.49 -1.17 -17.89
N ARG A 303 23.36 -0.98 -17.20
CA ARG A 303 23.23 -0.95 -15.73
C ARG A 303 22.75 -2.27 -15.17
N SER A 304 23.02 -2.54 -13.89
CA SER A 304 22.50 -3.73 -13.22
C SER A 304 20.98 -3.66 -13.04
N ILE A 305 20.30 -4.79 -13.17
CA ILE A 305 18.88 -4.93 -12.81
C ILE A 305 18.81 -5.74 -11.52
N MET A 306 18.28 -5.13 -10.48
CA MET A 306 18.11 -5.73 -9.15
C MET A 306 16.62 -5.95 -8.88
N VAL A 307 16.22 -7.17 -8.61
CA VAL A 307 14.90 -7.46 -8.04
C VAL A 307 15.02 -7.62 -6.54
N GLN A 308 14.12 -7.00 -5.79
CA GLN A 308 13.98 -7.12 -4.35
C GLN A 308 12.57 -7.61 -4.04
N ILE A 309 12.50 -8.80 -3.48
CA ILE A 309 11.26 -9.43 -3.02
C ILE A 309 11.23 -9.26 -1.50
N TYR A 310 10.48 -8.26 -1.03
CA TYR A 310 10.61 -7.68 0.31
C TYR A 310 9.94 -8.50 1.41
N ALA A 311 10.43 -8.33 2.63
CA ALA A 311 9.86 -8.85 3.86
C ALA A 311 9.07 -7.78 4.62
N GLY A 312 7.96 -8.17 5.26
CA GLY A 312 7.33 -7.36 6.29
C GLY A 312 6.76 -6.04 5.80
N GLU A 313 6.26 -5.97 4.56
CA GLU A 313 5.54 -4.81 4.05
C GLU A 313 4.28 -4.58 4.90
N GLU A 314 3.56 -5.67 5.18
CA GLU A 314 2.28 -5.71 5.89
C GLU A 314 2.36 -5.17 7.33
N ARG A 315 3.59 -5.15 7.87
CA ARG A 315 3.93 -4.64 9.21
C ARG A 315 4.67 -3.30 9.18
N GLY A 316 4.59 -2.59 8.06
CA GLY A 316 5.07 -1.22 7.91
C GLY A 316 6.42 -1.10 7.21
N LEU A 317 6.58 -1.79 6.08
CA LEU A 317 7.74 -1.66 5.18
C LEU A 317 9.06 -2.09 5.81
N LEU A 318 9.05 -3.13 6.65
CA LEU A 318 10.21 -3.51 7.46
C LEU A 318 11.42 -3.88 6.60
N GLY A 319 11.18 -4.63 5.52
CA GLY A 319 12.20 -5.11 4.59
C GLY A 319 12.86 -4.00 3.80
N SER A 320 12.08 -3.15 3.13
CA SER A 320 12.63 -2.03 2.36
C SER A 320 13.31 -0.99 3.25
N LYS A 321 12.75 -0.67 4.43
CA LYS A 321 13.42 0.24 5.39
C LYS A 321 14.74 -0.33 5.89
N SER A 322 14.78 -1.62 6.20
CA SER A 322 16.01 -2.30 6.62
C SER A 322 17.07 -2.24 5.52
N TRP A 323 16.69 -2.56 4.28
CA TRP A 323 17.60 -2.51 3.14
C TRP A 323 18.15 -1.10 2.91
N ILE A 324 17.29 -0.08 2.92
CA ILE A 324 17.71 1.32 2.77
C ILE A 324 18.67 1.75 3.87
N ALA A 325 18.40 1.39 5.12
CA ALA A 325 19.27 1.74 6.24
C ALA A 325 20.68 1.15 6.07
N LYS A 326 20.81 -0.03 5.46
CA LYS A 326 22.07 -0.73 5.21
C LYS A 326 22.80 -0.27 3.94
N ASN A 327 22.11 0.33 2.96
CA ASN A 327 22.62 0.57 1.60
C ASN A 327 22.46 2.03 1.13
N LYS A 328 22.59 3.01 2.04
CA LYS A 328 22.37 4.44 1.73
C LYS A 328 23.24 4.96 0.58
N GLU A 329 24.46 4.44 0.46
CA GLU A 329 25.43 4.78 -0.57
C GLU A 329 25.04 4.30 -1.97
N LEU A 330 24.12 3.32 -2.07
CA LEU A 330 23.58 2.85 -3.35
C LEU A 330 22.42 3.72 -3.84
N LEU A 331 21.71 4.43 -2.95
CA LEU A 331 20.49 5.17 -3.29
C LEU A 331 20.69 6.20 -4.41
N PRO A 332 21.77 7.00 -4.46
CA PRO A 332 22.03 7.92 -5.56
C PRO A 332 22.29 7.21 -6.91
N LYS A 333 22.69 5.93 -6.88
CA LYS A 333 23.03 5.12 -8.06
C LYS A 333 21.86 4.31 -8.60
N ILE A 334 20.68 4.41 -7.98
CA ILE A 334 19.44 3.81 -8.48
C ILE A 334 18.80 4.79 -9.48
N SER A 335 18.63 4.37 -10.72
CA SER A 335 17.95 5.17 -11.75
C SER A 335 16.46 5.28 -11.48
N VAL A 336 15.84 4.15 -11.16
CA VAL A 336 14.40 4.03 -10.95
C VAL A 336 14.12 2.79 -10.10
N MET A 337 13.08 2.88 -9.27
CA MET A 337 12.49 1.75 -8.59
C MET A 337 11.05 1.54 -9.07
N LEU A 338 10.77 0.38 -9.66
CA LEU A 338 9.46 -0.02 -10.15
C LEU A 338 8.86 -1.05 -9.18
N ASN A 339 7.72 -0.70 -8.58
CA ASN A 339 7.05 -1.56 -7.61
C ASN A 339 5.70 -2.05 -8.15
N LYS A 340 5.38 -3.32 -7.92
CA LYS A 340 4.05 -3.87 -8.20
C LYS A 340 3.40 -4.32 -6.90
N ASP A 341 2.42 -3.54 -6.49
CA ASP A 341 1.63 -3.76 -5.28
C ASP A 341 0.31 -2.98 -5.38
N PHE A 342 -0.56 -3.48 -6.27
CA PHE A 342 -1.85 -2.87 -6.59
C PHE A 342 -2.82 -3.92 -7.16
N GLY A 343 -2.61 -5.18 -6.79
CA GLY A 343 -3.40 -6.33 -7.19
C GLY A 343 -3.23 -6.81 -8.63
N THR A 344 -4.25 -7.50 -9.13
CA THR A 344 -4.16 -8.33 -10.35
C THR A 344 -4.61 -7.64 -11.63
N ASN A 345 -5.08 -6.39 -11.58
CA ASN A 345 -5.50 -5.70 -12.79
C ASN A 345 -4.31 -5.48 -13.74
N PRO A 346 -4.56 -5.47 -15.07
CA PRO A 346 -3.54 -5.18 -16.06
C PRO A 346 -2.78 -3.89 -15.78
N ILE A 347 -1.49 -3.88 -16.07
CA ILE A 347 -0.69 -2.65 -16.08
C ILE A 347 -0.97 -1.93 -17.39
N VAL A 348 -1.57 -0.74 -17.31
CA VAL A 348 -1.98 0.05 -18.48
C VAL A 348 -1.14 1.32 -18.68
N GLY A 349 -0.15 1.57 -17.83
CA GLY A 349 0.75 2.69 -18.04
C GLY A 349 1.75 2.95 -16.93
N ILE A 350 2.51 4.02 -17.14
CA ILE A 350 3.47 4.58 -16.19
C ILE A 350 3.30 6.10 -16.15
N GLY A 351 3.21 6.65 -14.95
CA GLY A 351 3.17 8.09 -14.70
C GLY A 351 4.52 8.61 -14.24
N ILE A 352 5.03 9.68 -14.86
CA ILE A 352 6.34 10.25 -14.50
C ILE A 352 6.38 11.79 -14.63
N PRO A 353 7.20 12.50 -13.83
CA PRO A 353 7.37 13.94 -13.98
C PRO A 353 7.83 14.36 -15.37
N LYS A 354 7.43 15.55 -15.79
CA LYS A 354 7.75 16.14 -17.10
C LYS A 354 9.24 16.04 -17.48
N ILE A 355 10.14 16.28 -16.51
CA ILE A 355 11.59 16.27 -16.72
C ILE A 355 12.14 14.92 -17.19
N MET A 356 11.43 13.82 -16.90
CA MET A 356 11.83 12.46 -17.29
C MET A 356 11.10 11.95 -18.54
N MET A 357 10.17 12.74 -19.11
CA MET A 357 9.28 12.27 -20.19
C MET A 357 10.03 11.83 -21.44
N GLU A 358 11.00 12.62 -21.90
CA GLU A 358 11.75 12.31 -23.14
C GLU A 358 12.53 10.99 -23.02
N GLN A 359 13.29 10.81 -21.93
CA GLN A 359 14.00 9.55 -21.68
C GLN A 359 13.02 8.37 -21.56
N THR A 360 11.87 8.56 -20.91
CA THR A 360 10.89 7.50 -20.69
C THR A 360 10.13 7.11 -21.96
N LYS A 361 9.95 8.03 -22.93
CA LYS A 361 9.36 7.71 -24.23
C LYS A 361 10.11 6.58 -24.94
N ALA A 362 11.45 6.65 -24.95
CA ALA A 362 12.29 5.61 -25.55
C ALA A 362 12.16 4.26 -24.82
N VAL A 363 11.96 4.29 -23.49
CA VAL A 363 11.78 3.09 -22.67
C VAL A 363 10.44 2.39 -22.96
N VAL A 364 9.37 3.15 -23.19
CA VAL A 364 8.03 2.58 -23.39
C VAL A 364 7.73 2.23 -24.85
N GLU A 365 8.47 2.77 -25.81
CA GLU A 365 8.27 2.52 -27.25
C GLU A 365 8.19 1.02 -27.61
N PRO A 366 9.05 0.12 -27.10
CA PRO A 366 8.93 -1.30 -27.39
C PRO A 366 7.63 -1.91 -26.88
N ILE A 367 7.11 -1.43 -25.75
CA ILE A 367 5.83 -1.88 -25.18
C ILE A 367 4.66 -1.46 -26.08
N LEU A 368 4.70 -0.21 -26.56
CA LEU A 368 3.67 0.33 -27.45
C LEU A 368 3.62 -0.42 -28.80
N ASN A 369 4.78 -0.88 -29.28
CA ASN A 369 4.92 -1.57 -30.56
C ASN A 369 4.77 -3.10 -30.47
N ALA A 370 4.76 -3.67 -29.25
CA ALA A 370 4.75 -5.12 -29.04
C ALA A 370 3.41 -5.81 -29.37
N GLY A 371 2.34 -5.04 -29.57
CA GLY A 371 1.00 -5.58 -29.82
C GLY A 371 0.48 -6.40 -28.63
N LEU A 372 0.80 -5.97 -27.41
CA LEU A 372 0.35 -6.62 -26.18
C LEU A 372 -1.16 -6.44 -25.98
N LYS A 373 -1.76 -7.37 -25.24
CA LYS A 373 -3.22 -7.45 -25.07
C LYS A 373 -3.81 -6.19 -24.44
N TYR A 374 -3.14 -5.66 -23.43
CA TYR A 374 -3.60 -4.48 -22.70
C TYR A 374 -2.82 -3.25 -23.15
N PRO A 375 -3.50 -2.19 -23.65
CA PRO A 375 -2.83 -0.96 -24.07
C PRO A 375 -1.99 -0.35 -22.94
N PHE A 376 -0.87 0.26 -23.32
CA PHE A 376 0.02 0.94 -22.38
C PHE A 376 0.08 2.44 -22.70
N LYS A 377 0.18 3.28 -21.68
CA LYS A 377 0.26 4.74 -21.81
C LYS A 377 1.37 5.31 -20.94
N LEU A 378 2.12 6.25 -21.51
CA LEU A 378 2.98 7.15 -20.75
C LEU A 378 2.18 8.40 -20.40
N THR A 379 2.15 8.77 -19.13
CA THR A 379 1.40 9.95 -18.64
C THR A 379 2.33 10.89 -17.89
N GLU A 380 2.25 12.18 -18.21
CA GLU A 380 2.93 13.21 -17.44
C GLU A 380 2.25 13.37 -16.08
N THR A 381 3.04 13.36 -15.00
CA THR A 381 2.58 13.63 -13.64
C THR A 381 3.23 14.89 -13.08
N GLY A 382 2.75 15.34 -11.92
CA GLY A 382 3.52 16.25 -11.08
C GLY A 382 4.80 15.59 -10.57
N GLU A 383 5.63 16.39 -9.91
CA GLU A 383 6.86 15.97 -9.24
C GLU A 383 6.60 14.88 -8.18
N PHE A 384 7.62 14.06 -7.94
CA PHE A 384 7.63 13.13 -6.82
C PHE A 384 7.64 13.87 -5.49
N ARG A 385 6.96 13.33 -4.48
CA ARG A 385 6.89 13.95 -3.17
C ARG A 385 7.48 13.04 -2.10
N LYS A 386 8.52 13.53 -1.42
CA LYS A 386 9.17 12.86 -0.27
C LYS A 386 8.37 13.07 1.02
N ALA A 387 7.08 12.71 1.02
CA ALA A 387 6.22 12.90 2.18
C ALA A 387 5.04 11.93 2.20
N GLY A 388 4.25 12.01 3.28
CA GLY A 388 3.04 11.21 3.48
C GLY A 388 3.32 9.85 4.13
N ARG A 389 2.25 9.09 4.38
CA ARG A 389 2.35 7.68 4.77
C ARG A 389 2.28 6.82 3.51
N GLY A 390 3.32 6.06 3.22
CA GLY A 390 3.25 5.01 2.20
C GLY A 390 2.81 3.67 2.79
N GLY A 391 2.11 2.90 1.97
CA GLY A 391 1.75 1.51 2.24
C GLY A 391 2.21 0.61 1.11
N THR A 392 3.43 0.82 0.66
CA THR A 392 4.17 -0.13 -0.20
C THR A 392 5.66 0.21 -0.22
N ASP A 393 6.52 -0.74 -0.57
CA ASP A 393 7.97 -0.64 -0.42
C ASP A 393 8.63 0.48 -1.22
N SER A 394 8.03 0.91 -2.34
CA SER A 394 8.54 2.06 -3.10
C SER A 394 8.57 3.36 -2.30
N HIS A 395 7.72 3.48 -1.28
CA HIS A 395 7.71 4.67 -0.43
C HIS A 395 9.01 4.83 0.34
N SER A 396 9.62 3.74 0.80
CA SER A 396 10.92 3.79 1.50
C SER A 396 11.98 4.44 0.59
N PHE A 397 11.99 4.11 -0.70
CA PHE A 397 12.91 4.67 -1.70
C PHE A 397 12.57 6.12 -2.07
N LEU A 398 11.28 6.41 -2.23
CA LEU A 398 10.77 7.74 -2.52
C LEU A 398 11.22 8.76 -1.47
N MET A 399 11.16 8.39 -0.18
CA MET A 399 11.58 9.26 0.93
C MET A 399 13.07 9.64 0.87
N GLU A 400 13.90 8.81 0.26
CA GLU A 400 15.34 9.04 0.05
C GLU A 400 15.65 9.66 -1.32
N GLY A 401 14.63 10.14 -2.04
CA GLY A 401 14.79 10.85 -3.31
C GLY A 401 15.11 9.95 -4.50
N VAL A 402 14.82 8.65 -4.44
CA VAL A 402 14.91 7.73 -5.60
C VAL A 402 13.64 7.84 -6.45
N PRO A 403 13.73 7.97 -7.78
CA PRO A 403 12.55 7.99 -8.65
C PRO A 403 11.72 6.70 -8.54
N THR A 404 10.46 6.83 -8.13
CA THR A 404 9.52 5.72 -7.98
C THR A 404 8.22 5.98 -8.76
N PRO A 405 8.24 5.96 -10.10
CA PRO A 405 7.06 6.22 -10.92
C PRO A 405 5.96 5.21 -10.62
N ARG A 406 4.72 5.71 -10.59
CA ARG A 406 3.55 4.86 -10.34
C ARG A 406 3.18 4.13 -11.62
N LEU A 407 3.14 2.80 -11.55
CA LEU A 407 2.49 1.99 -12.57
C LEU A 407 0.97 2.10 -12.40
N SER A 408 0.28 2.40 -13.50
CA SER A 408 -1.18 2.52 -13.52
C SER A 408 -1.79 1.16 -13.85
N SER A 409 -2.83 0.79 -13.12
CA SER A 409 -3.61 -0.41 -13.39
C SER A 409 -5.08 -0.08 -13.64
N GLU A 410 -5.70 -0.83 -14.54
CA GLU A 410 -7.12 -0.68 -14.88
C GLU A 410 -7.68 -2.05 -15.28
N GLY A 411 -8.82 -2.42 -14.71
CA GLY A 411 -9.45 -3.70 -14.99
C GLY A 411 -10.65 -3.97 -14.07
N PRO A 412 -11.30 -5.13 -14.25
CA PRO A 412 -12.56 -5.45 -13.56
C PRO A 412 -12.38 -5.78 -12.07
N HIS A 413 -11.19 -6.22 -11.65
CA HIS A 413 -10.97 -6.64 -10.27
C HIS A 413 -11.03 -5.46 -9.31
N GLN A 414 -11.76 -5.64 -8.20
CA GLN A 414 -11.93 -4.62 -7.16
C GLN A 414 -11.02 -4.93 -5.98
N TYR A 415 -9.89 -4.23 -5.85
CA TYR A 415 -8.86 -4.54 -4.84
C TYR A 415 -9.42 -4.66 -3.42
N GLY A 416 -10.33 -3.76 -3.01
CA GLY A 416 -10.94 -3.78 -1.68
C GLY A 416 -11.76 -5.03 -1.33
N ARG A 417 -12.12 -5.86 -2.34
CA ARG A 417 -12.81 -7.15 -2.14
C ARG A 417 -11.86 -8.21 -1.57
N THR A 418 -10.63 -8.25 -2.05
CA THR A 418 -9.63 -9.26 -1.68
C THR A 418 -8.66 -8.75 -0.64
N TRP A 419 -8.41 -7.44 -0.60
CA TRP A 419 -7.46 -6.81 0.30
C TRP A 419 -7.69 -7.19 1.77
N HIS A 420 -6.77 -8.02 2.28
CA HIS A 420 -6.74 -8.60 3.63
C HIS A 420 -8.00 -9.38 3.99
N THR A 421 -8.61 -10.08 3.02
CA THR A 421 -9.82 -10.87 3.23
C THR A 421 -9.61 -12.35 2.93
N LEU A 422 -10.56 -13.17 3.38
CA LEU A 422 -10.60 -14.60 3.04
C LEU A 422 -10.76 -14.88 1.53
N TYR A 423 -11.04 -13.85 0.72
CA TYR A 423 -11.10 -13.98 -0.73
C TYR A 423 -9.73 -13.80 -1.41
N ASP A 424 -8.68 -13.42 -0.69
CA ASP A 424 -7.35 -13.27 -1.28
C ASP A 424 -6.71 -14.62 -1.69
N THR A 425 -7.22 -15.14 -2.79
CA THR A 425 -7.00 -16.49 -3.27
C THR A 425 -6.56 -16.48 -4.72
N TYR A 426 -5.86 -17.53 -5.14
CA TYR A 426 -5.40 -17.73 -6.52
C TYR A 426 -6.51 -17.48 -7.56
N ASN A 427 -7.76 -17.83 -7.22
CA ASN A 427 -8.90 -17.74 -8.14
C ASN A 427 -9.38 -16.30 -8.41
N GLU A 428 -8.99 -15.32 -7.60
CA GLU A 428 -9.31 -13.91 -7.86
C GLU A 428 -8.30 -13.26 -8.81
N ALA A 429 -7.19 -13.96 -9.15
CA ALA A 429 -6.20 -13.46 -10.09
C ALA A 429 -6.74 -13.47 -11.53
N ILE A 430 -6.34 -12.47 -12.32
CA ILE A 430 -6.62 -12.35 -13.76
C ILE A 430 -5.37 -12.86 -14.51
N PRO A 431 -5.38 -14.12 -15.01
CA PRO A 431 -4.14 -14.80 -15.44
C PRO A 431 -3.38 -14.08 -16.56
N ASP A 432 -4.11 -13.72 -17.61
CA ASP A 432 -3.56 -13.01 -18.77
C ASP A 432 -3.06 -11.61 -18.45
N ALA A 433 -3.65 -10.92 -17.47
CA ALA A 433 -3.15 -9.65 -16.96
C ALA A 433 -1.82 -9.81 -16.22
N GLN A 434 -1.62 -10.90 -15.47
CA GLN A 434 -0.38 -11.15 -14.76
C GLN A 434 0.75 -11.53 -15.72
N GLU A 435 0.47 -12.37 -16.71
CA GLU A 435 1.41 -12.69 -17.78
C GLU A 435 1.81 -11.44 -18.57
N ASP A 436 0.84 -10.62 -18.99
CA ASP A 436 1.10 -9.35 -19.68
C ASP A 436 1.92 -8.36 -18.81
N ALA A 437 1.63 -8.29 -17.50
CA ALA A 437 2.39 -7.47 -16.57
C ALA A 437 3.87 -7.88 -16.50
N SER A 438 4.17 -9.19 -16.47
CA SER A 438 5.55 -9.68 -16.43
C SER A 438 6.37 -9.22 -17.64
N VAL A 439 5.76 -9.23 -18.84
CA VAL A 439 6.41 -8.79 -20.09
C VAL A 439 6.69 -7.31 -20.04
N LYS A 440 5.71 -6.50 -19.62
CA LYS A 440 5.87 -5.04 -19.47
C LYS A 440 6.94 -4.68 -18.46
N ILE A 441 6.99 -5.37 -17.32
CA ILE A 441 8.01 -5.15 -16.29
C ILE A 441 9.41 -5.46 -16.85
N ALA A 442 9.58 -6.58 -17.56
CA ALA A 442 10.86 -6.92 -18.17
C ALA A 442 11.32 -5.87 -19.20
N LEU A 443 10.40 -5.40 -20.04
CA LEU A 443 10.68 -4.37 -21.05
C LEU A 443 11.01 -3.01 -20.40
N LEU A 444 10.26 -2.58 -19.39
CA LEU A 444 10.55 -1.36 -18.62
C LEU A 444 11.92 -1.46 -17.94
N ALA A 445 12.18 -2.57 -17.24
CA ALA A 445 13.44 -2.80 -16.53
C ALA A 445 14.63 -2.72 -17.48
N TYR A 446 14.56 -3.43 -18.61
CA TYR A 446 15.60 -3.43 -19.61
C TYR A 446 15.77 -2.07 -20.28
N GLY A 447 14.67 -1.38 -20.62
CA GLY A 447 14.72 -0.06 -21.22
C GLY A 447 15.40 0.96 -20.31
N PHE A 448 14.96 1.07 -19.05
CA PHE A 448 15.61 1.96 -18.08
C PHE A 448 17.08 1.60 -17.83
N ALA A 449 17.41 0.31 -17.79
CA ALA A 449 18.78 -0.14 -17.55
C ALA A 449 19.74 0.16 -18.73
N ASN A 450 19.20 0.51 -19.90
CA ASN A 450 19.95 0.84 -21.12
C ASN A 450 19.84 2.30 -21.55
N LEU A 451 19.25 3.18 -20.73
CA LEU A 451 19.41 4.62 -20.92
C LEU A 451 20.90 5.01 -20.91
N ASP A 452 21.27 6.14 -21.48
CA ASP A 452 22.66 6.58 -21.43
C ASP A 452 23.03 7.13 -20.04
N GLU A 453 22.07 7.78 -19.38
CA GLU A 453 22.22 8.39 -18.06
C GLU A 453 21.14 7.90 -17.09
N LEU A 454 21.37 8.07 -15.78
CA LEU A 454 20.34 7.90 -14.77
C LEU A 454 19.20 8.91 -15.01
N LEU A 455 17.98 8.58 -14.56
CA LEU A 455 16.90 9.55 -14.59
C LEU A 455 17.24 10.79 -13.74
N PRO A 456 16.91 12.00 -14.22
CA PRO A 456 17.25 13.25 -13.53
C PRO A 456 16.54 13.34 -12.19
N ARG A 457 17.25 13.80 -11.15
CA ARG A 457 16.67 14.04 -9.81
C ARG A 457 16.32 15.51 -9.59
N GLU A 458 17.14 16.40 -10.13
CA GLU A 458 16.88 17.83 -10.08
C GLU A 458 15.61 18.16 -10.88
N GLY A 459 14.67 18.87 -10.25
CA GLY A 459 13.36 19.17 -10.83
C GLY A 459 12.39 17.98 -10.92
N ALA A 460 12.75 16.82 -10.37
CA ALA A 460 11.88 15.65 -10.32
C ALA A 460 11.10 15.51 -9.00
N PHE A 461 11.57 16.17 -7.94
CA PHE A 461 10.99 16.14 -6.61
C PHE A 461 10.52 17.51 -6.18
N THR A 462 9.39 17.54 -5.47
CA THR A 462 8.93 18.75 -4.80
C THR A 462 10.00 19.24 -3.81
N PRO A 463 10.27 20.55 -3.75
CA PRO A 463 11.18 21.11 -2.76
C PRO A 463 10.78 20.76 -1.33
N ASP A 464 11.75 20.72 -0.41
CA ASP A 464 11.46 20.56 1.02
C ASP A 464 10.61 21.75 1.50
N GLY A 465 9.58 21.47 2.32
CA GLY A 465 8.65 22.48 2.79
C GLY A 465 7.40 21.88 3.44
N ILE A 466 6.49 22.75 3.88
CA ILE A 466 5.20 22.34 4.43
C ILE A 466 4.16 22.39 3.32
N TYR A 467 3.37 21.33 3.19
CA TYR A 467 2.35 21.21 2.15
C TYR A 467 1.03 20.70 2.72
N ALA A 468 -0.08 21.28 2.27
CA ALA A 468 -1.43 20.80 2.55
C ALA A 468 -1.94 19.94 1.39
N ASP A 469 -2.44 18.74 1.69
CA ASP A 469 -3.19 17.90 0.76
C ASP A 469 -4.68 17.98 1.04
N ILE A 470 -5.42 18.55 0.09
CA ILE A 470 -6.88 18.61 0.13
C ILE A 470 -7.40 17.50 -0.79
N THR A 471 -7.87 16.40 -0.18
CA THR A 471 -8.48 15.29 -0.92
C THR A 471 -9.97 15.54 -1.07
N THR A 472 -10.45 15.60 -2.32
CA THR A 472 -11.88 15.76 -2.61
C THR A 472 -12.50 14.41 -2.95
N ALA A 473 -13.75 14.19 -2.53
CA ALA A 473 -14.46 12.95 -2.81
C ALA A 473 -14.71 12.71 -4.32
N SER A 474 -14.74 13.77 -5.14
CA SER A 474 -15.19 13.68 -6.54
C SER A 474 -14.26 14.31 -7.58
N LYS A 475 -13.24 15.09 -7.17
CA LYS A 475 -12.38 15.87 -8.08
C LYS A 475 -10.88 15.59 -7.89
N GLY A 476 -10.51 14.61 -7.07
CA GLY A 476 -9.13 14.25 -6.81
C GLY A 476 -8.46 15.12 -5.73
N ARG A 477 -7.14 15.12 -5.73
CA ARG A 477 -6.29 15.77 -4.70
C ARG A 477 -5.75 17.11 -5.22
N ILE A 478 -5.78 18.12 -4.36
CA ILE A 478 -5.10 19.41 -4.55
C ILE A 478 -3.96 19.48 -3.53
N THR A 479 -2.75 19.82 -3.97
CA THR A 479 -1.59 19.99 -3.09
C THR A 479 -1.16 21.45 -3.14
N LEU A 480 -1.01 22.08 -1.97
CA LEU A 480 -0.64 23.49 -1.82
C LEU A 480 0.61 23.59 -0.95
N ALA A 481 1.60 24.38 -1.37
CA ALA A 481 2.73 24.74 -0.51
C ALA A 481 2.28 25.81 0.49
N LEU A 482 2.71 25.69 1.75
CA LEU A 482 2.41 26.63 2.82
C LEU A 482 3.67 27.45 3.13
N ASP A 483 3.58 28.77 2.98
CA ASP A 483 4.72 29.69 3.20
C ASP A 483 4.91 29.99 4.70
N TYR A 484 5.48 29.01 5.40
CA TYR A 484 5.72 29.11 6.84
C TYR A 484 6.83 30.09 7.21
N GLU A 485 7.65 30.53 6.25
CA GLU A 485 8.75 31.47 6.49
C GLU A 485 8.23 32.90 6.61
N HIS A 486 7.26 33.27 5.76
CA HIS A 486 6.71 34.62 5.74
C HIS A 486 5.42 34.77 6.55
N VAL A 487 4.60 33.71 6.63
CA VAL A 487 3.29 33.75 7.33
C VAL A 487 3.18 32.61 8.38
N PRO A 488 4.12 32.54 9.34
CA PRO A 488 4.23 31.43 10.29
C PRO A 488 3.00 31.24 11.18
N MET A 489 2.34 32.31 11.63
CA MET A 489 1.15 32.19 12.49
C MET A 489 0.00 31.55 11.71
N THR A 490 -0.17 31.98 10.47
CA THR A 490 -1.20 31.48 9.56
C THR A 490 -0.98 30.02 9.23
N VAL A 491 0.26 29.64 8.88
CA VAL A 491 0.59 28.24 8.62
C VAL A 491 0.45 27.38 9.87
N ALA A 492 0.94 27.84 11.03
CA ALA A 492 0.79 27.12 12.28
C ALA A 492 -0.69 26.90 12.64
N ASN A 493 -1.53 27.91 12.45
CA ASN A 493 -2.98 27.81 12.65
C ASN A 493 -3.60 26.80 11.67
N PHE A 494 -3.31 26.91 10.38
CA PHE A 494 -3.88 26.03 9.36
C PHE A 494 -3.47 24.56 9.60
N VAL A 495 -2.19 24.31 9.87
CA VAL A 495 -1.67 22.97 10.17
C VAL A 495 -2.28 22.45 11.47
N GLY A 496 -2.31 23.25 12.53
CA GLY A 496 -2.85 22.80 13.81
C GLY A 496 -4.34 22.49 13.78
N LEU A 497 -5.13 23.23 12.98
CA LEU A 497 -6.52 22.89 12.70
C LEU A 497 -6.63 21.63 11.84
N ALA A 498 -5.82 21.50 10.79
CA ALA A 498 -5.81 20.32 9.92
C ALA A 498 -5.44 19.04 10.68
N GLU A 499 -4.53 19.11 11.65
CA GLU A 499 -4.09 17.97 12.47
C GLU A 499 -4.95 17.77 13.73
N GLY A 500 -5.85 18.70 14.05
CA GLY A 500 -6.68 18.64 15.25
C GLY A 500 -5.93 18.90 16.55
N THR A 501 -4.75 19.53 16.48
CA THR A 501 -3.89 19.84 17.63
C THR A 501 -4.20 21.18 18.27
N ILE A 502 -5.03 22.01 17.63
CA ILE A 502 -5.54 23.26 18.18
C ILE A 502 -6.94 23.05 18.77
N LYS A 503 -7.06 23.30 20.07
CA LYS A 503 -8.35 23.39 20.76
C LYS A 503 -9.18 24.54 20.17
N ASN A 504 -10.43 24.25 19.83
CA ASN A 504 -11.36 25.19 19.20
C ASN A 504 -12.80 24.90 19.65
N ASP A 505 -13.72 25.80 19.32
CA ASP A 505 -15.12 25.71 19.77
C ASP A 505 -16.01 24.86 18.85
N ALA A 506 -15.54 24.51 17.65
CA ALA A 506 -16.35 23.83 16.64
C ALA A 506 -16.19 22.30 16.65
N ILE A 507 -14.98 21.81 16.93
CA ILE A 507 -14.60 20.40 16.82
C ILE A 507 -13.81 19.99 18.08
N ALA A 508 -14.13 18.83 18.64
CA ALA A 508 -13.44 18.32 19.83
C ALA A 508 -11.94 18.08 19.55
N GLU A 509 -11.10 18.46 20.52
CA GLU A 509 -9.64 18.34 20.47
C GLU A 509 -9.20 16.92 20.06
N GLY A 510 -8.18 16.85 19.20
CA GLY A 510 -7.69 15.61 18.59
C GLY A 510 -8.43 15.18 17.31
N ASN A 511 -9.53 15.84 16.94
CA ASN A 511 -10.18 15.61 15.65
C ASN A 511 -9.75 16.69 14.62
N PRO A 512 -9.32 16.28 13.41
CA PRO A 512 -9.02 17.20 12.31
C PRO A 512 -10.17 18.14 11.94
N TYR A 513 -9.95 19.46 12.03
CA TYR A 513 -10.98 20.48 11.80
C TYR A 513 -11.51 20.49 10.36
N TYR A 514 -10.63 20.25 9.38
CA TYR A 514 -10.97 20.31 7.95
C TYR A 514 -11.47 18.98 7.36
N SER A 515 -11.74 17.97 8.19
CA SER A 515 -12.26 16.69 7.71
C SER A 515 -13.74 16.79 7.31
N ASN A 516 -14.07 16.23 6.14
CA ASN A 516 -15.44 16.15 5.60
C ASN A 516 -16.17 17.50 5.43
N ILE A 517 -15.42 18.60 5.35
CA ILE A 517 -15.98 19.91 5.01
C ILE A 517 -16.24 20.03 3.51
N VAL A 518 -17.04 21.02 3.11
CA VAL A 518 -17.33 21.30 1.70
C VAL A 518 -16.72 22.63 1.25
N TRP A 519 -16.50 22.74 -0.07
CA TRP A 519 -16.29 24.01 -0.75
C TRP A 519 -17.60 24.81 -0.72
N HIS A 520 -17.81 25.59 0.34
CA HIS A 520 -19.07 26.31 0.56
C HIS A 520 -19.25 27.52 -0.36
N ARG A 521 -18.18 27.95 -1.05
CA ARG A 521 -18.25 29.00 -2.07
C ARG A 521 -17.31 28.68 -3.23
N VAL A 522 -17.87 28.61 -4.43
CA VAL A 522 -17.15 28.40 -5.70
C VAL A 522 -17.57 29.51 -6.65
N VAL A 523 -16.71 30.50 -6.83
CA VAL A 523 -16.97 31.63 -7.73
C VAL A 523 -16.06 31.51 -8.95
N PRO A 524 -16.61 31.15 -10.13
CA PRO A 524 -15.82 30.99 -11.34
C PRO A 524 -14.94 32.22 -11.60
N THR A 525 -13.70 31.97 -12.05
CA THR A 525 -12.64 32.97 -12.25
C THR A 525 -12.17 33.70 -11.01
N HIS A 526 -12.82 33.60 -9.85
CA HIS A 526 -12.48 34.35 -8.64
C HIS A 526 -11.72 33.50 -7.62
N VAL A 527 -12.45 32.79 -6.76
CA VAL A 527 -11.88 31.89 -5.74
C VAL A 527 -12.81 30.69 -5.50
N ILE A 528 -12.22 29.60 -5.03
CA ILE A 528 -12.94 28.58 -4.25
C ILE A 528 -12.58 28.75 -2.78
N GLN A 529 -13.56 28.64 -1.88
CA GLN A 529 -13.39 28.91 -0.45
C GLN A 529 -13.99 27.77 0.39
N ALA A 530 -13.28 27.43 1.45
CA ALA A 530 -13.57 26.34 2.39
C ALA A 530 -13.11 26.74 3.81
N GLY A 531 -13.14 25.78 4.74
CA GLY A 531 -12.73 25.99 6.13
C GLY A 531 -13.85 26.34 7.10
N MET A 532 -15.11 26.11 6.71
CA MET A 532 -16.28 26.17 7.59
C MET A 532 -16.82 24.75 7.80
N PRO A 533 -16.89 24.24 9.05
CA PRO A 533 -17.33 22.86 9.32
C PRO A 533 -18.80 22.56 9.01
N ASN A 534 -19.73 23.48 9.29
CA ASN A 534 -21.18 23.25 9.11
C ASN A 534 -21.84 24.33 8.22
N PRO A 535 -21.43 24.46 6.93
CA PRO A 535 -21.96 25.50 6.06
C PRO A 535 -23.50 25.53 6.05
N PRO A 536 -24.14 26.71 6.14
CA PRO A 536 -25.58 26.82 5.97
C PRO A 536 -26.01 26.21 4.63
N THR A 537 -27.04 25.35 4.65
CA THR A 537 -27.65 24.82 3.43
C THR A 537 -28.48 25.91 2.78
N GLY A 538 -27.92 26.54 1.75
CA GLY A 538 -28.53 27.68 1.06
C GLY A 538 -27.96 29.02 1.56
N ARG A 539 -27.94 30.01 0.66
CA ARG A 539 -27.36 31.34 0.90
C ARG A 539 -28.28 32.16 1.84
N ALA A 540 -28.35 31.76 3.10
CA ALA A 540 -28.93 32.58 4.15
C ALA A 540 -27.82 33.48 4.70
N ASP A 541 -27.67 34.65 4.07
CA ASP A 541 -27.06 35.82 4.71
C ASP A 541 -27.88 36.11 5.98
N THR A 542 -27.43 35.56 7.11
CA THR A 542 -28.01 35.81 8.43
C THR A 542 -27.16 36.76 9.26
N GLY A 543 -26.10 37.35 8.68
CA GLY A 543 -25.15 38.20 9.41
C GLY A 543 -24.44 37.51 10.59
N LYS A 544 -24.54 36.17 10.72
CA LYS A 544 -23.82 35.38 11.70
C LYS A 544 -22.78 34.51 10.98
N GLU A 545 -21.60 35.07 10.77
CA GLU A 545 -20.38 34.32 10.41
C GLU A 545 -19.85 33.49 11.59
N THR A 546 -20.73 32.85 12.37
CA THR A 546 -20.42 32.27 13.69
C THR A 546 -19.89 30.84 13.64
N GLU A 547 -19.23 30.43 12.55
CA GLU A 547 -18.68 29.08 12.42
C GLU A 547 -17.18 29.08 12.10
N GLY A 548 -16.44 29.93 12.81
CA GLY A 548 -14.98 29.88 12.91
C GLY A 548 -14.51 28.93 14.02
N PRO A 549 -13.22 28.93 14.35
CA PRO A 549 -12.68 28.09 15.42
C PRO A 549 -12.91 28.67 16.83
N GLY A 550 -13.65 29.78 16.96
CA GLY A 550 -13.91 30.46 18.24
C GLY A 550 -12.88 31.54 18.60
N TYR A 551 -11.93 31.82 17.70
CA TYR A 551 -10.91 32.85 17.86
C TYR A 551 -10.56 33.49 16.50
N GLU A 552 -9.89 34.63 16.58
CA GLU A 552 -9.37 35.39 15.44
C GLU A 552 -7.88 35.71 15.65
N PHE A 553 -7.15 35.89 14.55
CA PHE A 553 -5.75 36.29 14.57
C PHE A 553 -5.43 37.27 13.42
N PRO A 554 -4.35 38.08 13.55
CA PRO A 554 -4.04 39.12 12.59
C PRO A 554 -3.64 38.60 11.21
N ASN A 555 -3.69 39.49 10.21
CA ASN A 555 -3.14 39.23 8.90
C ASN A 555 -1.61 39.23 8.96
N GLU A 556 -0.97 38.31 8.24
CA GLU A 556 0.47 38.33 8.02
C GLU A 556 0.75 38.78 6.58
N ILE A 557 0.98 40.07 6.41
CA ILE A 557 1.22 40.66 5.09
C ILE A 557 2.72 40.72 4.82
N TYR A 558 3.15 40.02 3.77
CA TYR A 558 4.52 40.09 3.26
C TYR A 558 4.52 40.66 1.84
N SER A 559 5.34 41.69 1.58
CA SER A 559 5.36 42.39 0.30
C SER A 559 5.83 41.54 -0.89
N GLY A 560 6.48 40.41 -0.63
CA GLY A 560 6.87 39.45 -1.66
C GLY A 560 5.81 38.40 -1.99
N LEU A 561 4.70 38.34 -1.24
CA LEU A 561 3.56 37.46 -1.51
C LEU A 561 2.43 38.24 -2.19
N SER A 562 1.79 37.61 -3.17
CA SER A 562 0.72 38.23 -3.97
C SER A 562 -0.26 37.21 -4.49
N HIS A 563 -1.53 37.60 -4.56
CA HIS A 563 -2.64 36.82 -5.10
C HIS A 563 -2.74 36.92 -6.64
N ASN A 564 -1.62 37.13 -7.35
CA ASN A 564 -1.59 37.56 -8.75
C ASN A 564 -1.86 36.47 -9.82
N LYS A 565 -2.17 35.24 -9.43
CA LYS A 565 -2.45 34.14 -10.37
C LYS A 565 -3.38 33.11 -9.75
N ALA A 566 -3.86 32.17 -10.57
CA ALA A 566 -4.59 31.01 -10.08
C ALA A 566 -3.69 30.10 -9.24
N GLY A 567 -4.27 29.45 -8.23
CA GLY A 567 -3.59 28.50 -7.34
C GLY A 567 -2.92 29.11 -6.12
N MET A 568 -3.17 30.39 -5.81
CA MET A 568 -2.67 31.04 -4.59
C MET A 568 -3.63 30.76 -3.43
N LEU A 569 -3.07 30.32 -2.30
CA LEU A 569 -3.79 30.04 -1.06
C LEU A 569 -3.72 31.29 -0.17
N GLY A 570 -4.87 31.74 0.34
CA GLY A 570 -4.95 32.83 1.31
C GLY A 570 -6.02 32.57 2.36
N MET A 571 -5.98 33.33 3.46
CA MET A 571 -6.99 33.25 4.53
C MET A 571 -8.19 34.14 4.21
N ALA A 572 -9.40 33.59 4.32
CA ALA A 572 -10.61 34.40 4.30
C ALA A 572 -10.82 35.05 5.67
N ASN A 573 -11.22 36.32 5.68
CA ASN A 573 -11.51 37.10 6.88
C ASN A 573 -12.78 37.96 6.68
N ALA A 574 -13.40 38.37 7.78
CA ALA A 574 -14.58 39.24 7.83
C ALA A 574 -14.23 40.75 7.72
N GLY A 575 -12.93 41.03 7.61
CA GLY A 575 -12.29 42.33 7.69
C GLY A 575 -10.81 42.14 8.03
N PRO A 576 -9.97 43.18 7.88
CA PRO A 576 -8.55 43.06 8.21
C PRO A 576 -8.33 42.54 9.64
N ASN A 577 -7.40 41.58 9.79
CA ASN A 577 -6.99 40.98 11.06
C ASN A 577 -8.03 40.08 11.75
N THR A 578 -9.00 39.55 11.02
CA THR A 578 -9.99 38.58 11.55
C THR A 578 -9.82 37.19 10.93
N ASN A 579 -8.58 36.75 10.73
CA ASN A 579 -8.31 35.39 10.23
C ASN A 579 -8.76 34.35 11.26
N GLY A 580 -9.30 33.23 10.78
CA GLY A 580 -9.75 32.13 11.63
C GLY A 580 -9.45 30.77 10.98
N SER A 581 -10.49 30.06 10.55
CA SER A 581 -10.35 28.75 9.91
C SER A 581 -10.58 28.77 8.41
N GLN A 582 -11.25 29.80 7.88
CA GLN A 582 -11.63 29.85 6.48
C GLN A 582 -10.47 30.24 5.58
N PHE A 583 -10.38 29.60 4.42
CA PHE A 583 -9.32 29.81 3.44
C PHE A 583 -9.89 29.77 2.02
N TYR A 584 -9.15 30.33 1.07
CA TYR A 584 -9.53 30.31 -0.34
C TYR A 584 -8.35 29.99 -1.25
N ILE A 585 -8.66 29.47 -2.43
CA ILE A 585 -7.71 29.27 -3.53
C ILE A 585 -8.16 30.13 -4.71
N THR A 586 -7.27 30.99 -5.21
CA THR A 586 -7.54 31.86 -6.35
C THR A 586 -7.70 31.06 -7.65
N LEU A 587 -8.60 31.51 -8.52
CA LEU A 587 -8.81 30.94 -9.86
C LEU A 587 -8.34 31.86 -11.00
N ALA A 588 -7.85 33.06 -10.66
CA ALA A 588 -7.25 34.04 -11.57
C ALA A 588 -6.40 35.04 -10.76
N ASP A 589 -5.85 36.06 -11.41
CA ASP A 589 -5.24 37.21 -10.73
C ASP A 589 -6.26 37.90 -9.82
N ARG A 590 -5.88 38.01 -8.55
CA ARG A 590 -6.60 38.66 -7.45
C ARG A 590 -5.67 39.54 -6.61
N SER A 591 -4.66 40.14 -7.23
CA SER A 591 -3.72 41.07 -6.58
C SER A 591 -4.40 42.24 -5.82
N TYR A 592 -5.66 42.56 -6.10
CA TYR A 592 -6.42 43.52 -5.28
C TYR A 592 -6.72 43.03 -3.84
N LEU A 593 -6.53 41.74 -3.54
CA LEU A 593 -6.59 41.19 -2.20
C LEU A 593 -5.32 41.48 -1.39
N ASP A 594 -4.21 41.80 -2.06
CA ASP A 594 -2.93 42.04 -1.42
C ASP A 594 -3.03 43.20 -0.40
N GLY A 595 -2.38 43.02 0.75
CA GLY A 595 -2.40 43.98 1.86
C GLY A 595 -3.63 43.92 2.76
N ASN A 596 -4.71 43.22 2.36
CA ASN A 596 -5.93 43.07 3.16
C ASN A 596 -6.19 41.62 3.61
N TYR A 597 -5.52 40.65 3.00
CA TYR A 597 -5.59 39.23 3.29
C TYR A 597 -4.17 38.66 3.36
N THR A 598 -3.97 37.68 4.24
CA THR A 598 -2.72 36.91 4.32
C THR A 598 -2.51 36.12 3.04
#